data_AF-A0A1F2SV33-F1
#
_entry.id   AF-A0A1F2SV33-F1
#
_cell.length_a   1.000
_cell.length_b   1.000
_cell.length_c   1.000
_cell.angle_alpha   90.00
_cell.angle_beta   90.00
_cell.angle_gamma   90.00
#
_symmetry.space_group_name_H-M   'P 1'
#
loop_
_entity.id
_entity.type
_entity.pdbx_description
1 polymer ?
#
loop_
_entity_poly.entity_id
_entity_poly.type
_entity_poly.pdbx_seq_one_letter_code
_entity_poly.pdbx_strand_id
1 'polypeptide(L)'
;MGTDKNADVLWVGNSWGSSLARINTKTSETTIIPLPHPSLQPYHIAVDSGHNAWGNLWTADQLFKFDPAASQFTLFDLPVRGTEIRHISLLEQNGRLHVVVPIYRASQMGVMTPRSDAELSALRAQAR
;
A
#
# COMPACT_ATOMS: atom_id res chain seq x y z
N MET A 1 -6.29 5.01 7.85
CA MET A 1 -6.97 3.74 8.16
C MET A 1 -7.75 3.27 6.94
N GLY A 2 -7.95 1.96 6.79
CA GLY A 2 -8.72 1.36 5.70
C GLY A 2 -9.32 0.03 6.15
N THR A 3 -10.64 -0.10 6.02
CA THR A 3 -11.35 -1.34 6.34
C THR A 3 -11.33 -2.27 5.14
N ASP A 4 -11.06 -3.55 5.37
CA ASP A 4 -11.29 -4.59 4.38
C ASP A 4 -12.79 -4.73 4.14
N LYS A 5 -13.24 -4.51 2.90
CA LYS A 5 -14.66 -4.54 2.56
C LYS A 5 -15.24 -5.97 2.57
N ASN A 6 -14.37 -6.97 2.55
CA ASN A 6 -14.72 -8.38 2.42
C ASN A 6 -14.28 -9.21 3.65
N ALA A 7 -13.83 -8.57 4.73
CA ALA A 7 -13.45 -9.23 5.98
C ALA A 7 -13.69 -8.33 7.20
N ASP A 8 -13.70 -8.92 8.40
CA ASP A 8 -13.84 -8.20 9.67
C ASP A 8 -12.50 -7.59 10.14
N VAL A 9 -11.78 -6.91 9.24
CA VAL A 9 -10.44 -6.38 9.51
C VAL A 9 -10.35 -4.90 9.17
N LEU A 10 -9.84 -4.13 10.13
CA LEU A 10 -9.46 -2.74 9.96
C LEU A 10 -7.94 -2.62 9.98
N TRP A 11 -7.38 -1.90 9.01
CA TRP A 11 -5.97 -1.56 8.95
C TRP A 11 -5.72 -0.10 9.30
N VAL A 12 -4.70 0.15 10.10
CA VAL A 12 -4.26 1.50 10.47
C VAL A 12 -2.77 1.64 10.23
N GLY A 13 -2.36 2.70 9.51
CA GLY A 13 -0.96 3.11 9.46
C GLY A 13 -0.60 3.88 10.73
N ASN A 14 0.29 3.33 11.56
CA ASN A 14 0.80 3.98 12.75
C ASN A 14 2.08 4.76 12.41
N SER A 15 1.90 5.99 11.93
CA SER A 15 2.96 6.84 11.38
C SER A 15 4.22 6.87 12.25
N TRP A 16 4.13 7.39 13.47
CA TRP A 16 5.29 7.54 14.36
C TRP A 16 5.78 6.22 14.95
N GLY A 17 4.92 5.20 14.99
CA GLY A 17 5.30 3.87 15.43
C GLY A 17 5.88 2.98 14.33
N SER A 18 6.08 3.50 13.10
CA SER A 18 6.61 2.76 11.95
C SER A 18 6.02 1.35 11.81
N SER A 19 4.69 1.24 11.93
CA SER A 19 3.99 -0.03 11.96
C SER A 19 2.59 0.05 11.34
N LEU A 20 2.02 -1.10 11.00
CA LEU A 20 0.60 -1.29 10.76
C LEU A 20 -0.06 -1.84 12.03
N ALA A 21 -1.28 -1.41 12.31
CA ALA A 21 -2.18 -2.13 13.21
C ALA A 21 -3.22 -2.86 12.38
N ARG A 22 -3.33 -4.18 12.59
CA ARG A 22 -4.40 -5.04 12.08
C ARG A 22 -5.39 -5.29 13.21
N ILE A 23 -6.61 -4.83 13.07
CA ILE A 23 -7.62 -4.85 14.13
C ILE A 23 -8.80 -5.71 13.67
N ASN A 24 -9.17 -6.73 14.43
CA ASN A 24 -10.41 -7.45 14.22
C ASN A 24 -11.58 -6.57 14.65
N THR A 25 -12.50 -6.27 13.74
CA THR A 25 -13.60 -5.32 14.00
C THR A 25 -14.73 -5.87 14.87
N LYS A 26 -14.72 -7.17 15.17
CA LYS A 26 -15.70 -7.83 16.06
C LYS A 26 -15.17 -8.00 17.48
N THR A 27 -13.89 -8.35 17.62
CA THR A 27 -13.28 -8.69 18.92
C THR A 27 -12.40 -7.59 19.49
N SER A 28 -12.04 -6.58 18.68
CA SER A 28 -11.02 -5.58 18.98
C SER A 28 -9.59 -6.13 19.16
N GLU A 29 -9.37 -7.41 18.86
CA GLU A 29 -8.03 -7.99 18.87
C GLU A 29 -7.14 -7.23 17.88
N THR A 30 -5.96 -6.79 18.35
CA THR A 30 -5.07 -5.93 17.60
C THR A 30 -3.69 -6.56 17.49
N THR A 31 -3.17 -6.67 16.26
CA THR A 31 -1.81 -7.09 15.96
C THR A 31 -1.02 -5.90 15.42
N ILE A 32 0.17 -5.64 15.97
CA ILE A 32 1.09 -4.61 15.47
C ILE A 32 2.15 -5.27 14.60
N ILE A 33 2.30 -4.77 13.38
CA ILE A 33 3.22 -5.30 12.37
C ILE A 33 4.23 -4.20 12.04
N PRO A 34 5.52 -4.35 12.40
CA PRO A 34 6.54 -3.35 12.10
C PRO A 34 6.79 -3.26 10.59
N LEU A 35 7.02 -2.05 10.08
CA LEU A 35 7.53 -1.86 8.72
C LEU A 35 9.00 -2.34 8.64
N PRO A 36 9.52 -2.63 7.42
CA PRO A 36 10.89 -3.12 7.25
C PRO A 36 11.99 -2.16 7.71
N HIS A 37 11.69 -0.86 7.86
CA HIS A 37 12.65 0.14 8.29
C HIS A 37 11.98 1.20 9.18
N PRO A 38 12.60 1.60 10.32
CA PRO A 38 11.98 2.45 11.34
C PRO A 38 11.72 3.91 10.90
N SER A 39 12.35 4.38 9.83
CA SER A 39 12.10 5.73 9.28
C SER A 39 10.84 5.82 8.43
N LEU A 40 10.22 4.69 8.09
CA LEU A 40 9.05 4.64 7.21
C LEU A 40 7.79 4.95 8.01
N GLN A 41 7.03 5.95 7.55
CA GLN A 41 5.85 6.42 8.27
C GLN A 41 4.58 6.19 7.46
N PRO A 42 3.87 5.06 7.68
CA PRO A 42 2.61 4.78 6.99
C PRO A 42 1.53 5.77 7.42
N TYR A 43 0.68 6.18 6.48
CA TYR A 43 -0.36 7.18 6.75
C TYR A 43 -1.78 6.68 6.41
N HIS A 44 -2.22 6.77 5.16
CA HIS A 44 -3.51 6.24 4.73
C HIS A 44 -3.34 4.80 4.22
N ILE A 45 -4.37 3.98 4.46
CA ILE A 45 -4.40 2.57 4.07
C ILE A 45 -5.67 2.34 3.25
N ALA A 46 -5.57 1.61 2.16
CA ALA A 46 -6.68 1.06 1.41
C ALA A 46 -6.47 -0.45 1.26
N VAL A 47 -7.55 -1.22 1.16
CA VAL A 47 -7.49 -2.69 1.04
C VAL A 47 -8.03 -3.10 -0.32
N ASP A 48 -7.29 -3.93 -1.06
CA ASP A 48 -7.73 -4.45 -2.36
C ASP A 48 -8.65 -5.67 -2.21
N SER A 49 -9.26 -6.13 -3.31
CA SER A 49 -10.16 -7.29 -3.29
C SER A 49 -9.46 -8.59 -2.91
N GLY A 50 -8.12 -8.63 -2.94
CA GLY A 50 -7.28 -9.75 -2.53
C GLY A 50 -6.84 -9.69 -1.06
N HIS A 51 -7.44 -8.82 -0.25
CA HIS A 51 -7.13 -8.63 1.17
C HIS A 51 -5.73 -8.07 1.47
N ASN A 52 -5.06 -7.48 0.47
CA ASN A 52 -3.77 -6.82 0.68
C ASN A 52 -3.98 -5.38 1.16
N ALA A 53 -3.15 -4.97 2.13
CA ALA A 53 -3.16 -3.59 2.61
C ALA A 53 -2.17 -2.74 1.80
N TRP A 54 -2.70 -1.75 1.10
CA TRP A 54 -1.94 -0.74 0.36
C TRP A 54 -1.84 0.54 1.15
N GLY A 55 -0.67 1.15 1.20
CA GLY A 55 -0.49 2.42 1.89
C GLY A 55 0.55 3.33 1.27
N ASN A 56 0.50 4.59 1.68
CA ASN A 56 1.51 5.58 1.37
C ASN A 56 2.43 5.81 2.58
N LEU A 57 3.67 6.22 2.31
CA LEU A 57 4.62 6.65 3.32
C LEU A 57 4.75 8.17 3.20
N TRP A 58 4.39 8.97 4.21
CA TRP A 58 4.34 10.44 4.00
C TRP A 58 5.71 11.11 4.09
N THR A 59 6.68 10.43 4.70
CA THR A 59 8.09 10.88 4.81
C THR A 59 9.00 10.28 3.74
N ALA A 60 8.48 9.41 2.88
CA ALA A 60 9.23 8.79 1.81
C ALA A 60 8.43 8.90 0.50
N ASP A 61 9.10 9.08 -0.63
CA ASP A 61 8.42 9.12 -1.93
C ASP A 61 8.10 7.70 -2.43
N GLN A 62 7.36 6.96 -1.61
CA GLN A 62 7.12 5.53 -1.76
C GLN A 62 5.69 5.14 -1.38
N LEU A 63 5.17 4.13 -2.07
CA LEU A 63 3.98 3.37 -1.71
C LEU A 63 4.40 1.98 -1.23
N PHE A 64 3.52 1.31 -0.51
CA PHE A 64 3.70 -0.09 -0.15
C PHE A 64 2.45 -0.92 -0.38
N LYS A 65 2.66 -2.21 -0.59
CA LYS A 65 1.67 -3.29 -0.44
C LYS A 65 2.14 -4.20 0.69
N PHE A 66 1.26 -4.57 1.59
CA PHE A 66 1.46 -5.63 2.56
C PHE A 66 0.51 -6.78 2.26
N ASP A 67 1.06 -7.97 2.06
CA ASP A 67 0.32 -9.23 1.93
C ASP A 67 0.28 -9.90 3.32
N PRO A 68 -0.90 -9.97 3.97
CA PRO A 68 -1.02 -10.57 5.30
C PRO A 68 -0.82 -12.10 5.29
N ALA A 69 -1.15 -12.78 4.18
CA ALA A 69 -1.01 -14.23 4.08
C ALA A 69 0.47 -14.64 3.97
N ALA A 70 1.26 -13.85 3.24
CA ALA A 70 2.71 -14.05 3.12
C ALA A 70 3.53 -13.31 4.20
N SER A 71 2.89 -12.44 4.98
CA SER A 71 3.57 -11.51 5.90
C SER A 71 4.68 -10.70 5.23
N GLN A 72 4.42 -10.21 4.01
CA GLN A 72 5.43 -9.61 3.16
C GLN A 72 5.07 -8.18 2.74
N PHE A 73 6.03 -7.27 2.89
CA PHE A 73 5.98 -5.93 2.31
C PHE A 73 6.60 -5.91 0.91
N THR A 74 5.94 -5.20 -0.01
CA THR A 74 6.49 -4.76 -1.30
C THR A 74 6.50 -3.24 -1.32
N LEU A 75 7.64 -2.63 -1.60
CA LEU A 75 7.78 -1.17 -1.70
C LEU A 75 7.86 -0.74 -3.17
N PHE A 76 7.26 0.41 -3.47
CA PHE A 76 7.23 1.00 -4.79
C PHE A 76 7.73 2.44 -4.72
N ASP A 77 8.86 2.72 -5.37
CA ASP A 77 9.39 4.08 -5.52
C ASP A 77 8.53 4.89 -6.50
N LEU A 78 8.27 6.15 -6.14
CA LEU A 78 7.65 7.09 -7.04
C LEU A 78 8.71 7.77 -7.92
N PRO A 79 8.36 8.12 -9.17
CA PRO A 79 9.30 8.75 -10.11
C PRO A 79 9.55 10.24 -9.81
N VAL A 80 8.92 10.78 -8.77
CA VAL A 80 9.03 12.19 -8.34
C VAL A 80 9.35 12.26 -6.86
N ARG A 81 10.03 13.33 -6.45
CA ARG A 81 10.48 13.55 -5.07
C ARG A 81 9.68 14.64 -4.37
N GLY A 82 9.63 14.58 -3.04
CA GLY A 82 8.94 15.58 -2.22
C GLY A 82 7.41 15.51 -2.40
N THR A 83 6.85 14.32 -2.50
CA THR A 83 5.44 14.10 -2.81
C THR A 83 4.51 14.38 -1.63
N GLU A 84 4.99 14.14 -0.39
CA GLU A 84 4.25 14.29 0.88
C GLU A 84 2.84 13.69 0.83
N ILE A 85 2.73 12.50 0.22
CA ILE A 85 1.44 11.84 0.03
C ILE A 85 0.84 11.54 1.39
N ARG A 86 -0.45 11.80 1.52
CA ARG A 86 -1.26 11.52 2.72
C ARG A 86 -2.51 10.69 2.43
N HIS A 87 -2.83 10.44 1.17
CA HIS A 87 -3.99 9.64 0.81
C HIS A 87 -3.65 8.66 -0.32
N ILE A 88 -4.34 7.54 -0.33
CA ILE A 88 -4.28 6.50 -1.35
C ILE A 88 -5.72 6.03 -1.62
N SER A 89 -6.02 5.72 -2.86
CA SER A 89 -7.23 5.02 -3.26
C SER A 89 -6.91 3.92 -4.27
N LEU A 90 -7.76 2.91 -4.31
CA LEU A 90 -7.64 1.78 -5.20
C LEU A 90 -8.82 1.79 -6.17
N LEU A 91 -8.52 1.59 -7.44
CA LEU A 91 -9.49 1.39 -8.50
C LEU A 91 -9.26 0.01 -9.11
N GLU A 92 -10.21 -0.89 -8.89
CA GLU A 92 -10.18 -2.26 -9.40
C GLU A 92 -11.24 -2.39 -10.50
N GLN A 93 -10.80 -2.51 -11.75
CA GLN A 93 -11.68 -2.59 -12.91
C GLN A 93 -11.12 -3.56 -13.95
N ASN A 94 -11.98 -4.42 -14.52
CA ASN A 94 -11.63 -5.36 -15.58
C ASN A 94 -10.40 -6.23 -15.26
N GLY A 95 -10.28 -6.67 -14.01
CA GLY A 95 -9.14 -7.49 -13.55
C GLY A 95 -7.82 -6.72 -13.40
N ARG A 96 -7.85 -5.37 -13.44
CA ARG A 96 -6.68 -4.51 -13.28
C ARG A 96 -6.82 -3.63 -12.04
N LEU A 97 -5.75 -3.56 -11.26
CA LEU A 97 -5.62 -2.67 -10.11
C LEU A 97 -4.87 -1.39 -10.50
N HIS A 98 -5.45 -0.25 -10.16
CA HIS A 98 -4.78 1.04 -10.19
C HIS A 98 -4.69 1.62 -8.78
N VAL A 99 -3.48 2.02 -8.40
CA VAL A 99 -3.20 2.71 -7.13
C VAL A 99 -3.12 4.20 -7.43
N VAL A 100 -4.06 4.97 -6.89
CA VAL A 100 -4.22 6.40 -7.18
C VAL A 100 -3.83 7.21 -5.95
N VAL A 101 -2.97 8.20 -6.14
CA VAL A 101 -2.45 9.03 -5.05
C VAL A 101 -2.42 10.51 -5.45
N PRO A 102 -2.85 11.45 -4.58
CA PRO A 102 -2.60 12.87 -4.76
C PRO A 102 -1.13 13.17 -4.44
N ILE A 103 -0.44 13.82 -5.38
CA ILE A 103 0.93 14.30 -5.23
C ILE A 103 0.85 15.77 -4.82
N TYR A 104 0.77 16.01 -3.51
CA TYR A 104 0.39 17.31 -2.94
C TYR A 104 1.27 18.46 -3.41
N ARG A 105 2.60 18.30 -3.36
CA ARG A 105 3.52 19.40 -3.69
C ARG A 105 3.62 19.72 -5.17
N ALA A 106 3.12 18.84 -6.03
CA ALA A 106 3.12 19.03 -7.48
C ALA A 106 1.74 19.41 -8.04
N SER A 107 0.68 19.42 -7.22
CA SER A 107 -0.70 19.61 -7.68
C SER A 107 -1.12 18.61 -8.77
N GLN A 108 -0.69 17.36 -8.63
CA GLN A 108 -0.89 16.28 -9.62
C GLN A 108 -1.52 15.04 -8.99
N MET A 109 -2.03 14.15 -9.85
CA MET A 109 -2.45 12.81 -9.47
C MET A 109 -1.47 11.78 -10.04
N GLY A 110 -1.00 10.87 -9.19
CA GLY A 110 -0.25 9.69 -9.60
C GLY A 110 -1.19 8.50 -9.78
N VAL A 111 -0.97 7.72 -10.85
CA VAL A 111 -1.65 6.45 -11.09
C VAL A 111 -0.59 5.38 -11.33
N MET A 112 -0.40 4.50 -10.35
CA MET A 112 0.48 3.35 -10.47
C MET A 112 -0.33 2.11 -10.88
N THR A 113 0.16 1.37 -11.87
CA THR A 113 -0.37 0.04 -12.19
C THR A 113 0.69 -1.01 -11.88
N PRO A 114 0.50 -1.85 -10.85
CA PRO A 114 1.37 -2.99 -10.61
C PRO A 114 1.32 -3.97 -11.80
N ARG A 115 2.48 -4.51 -12.18
CA ARG A 115 2.55 -5.60 -13.15
C ARG A 115 2.21 -6.92 -12.48
N SER A 116 1.54 -7.80 -13.20
CA SER A 116 1.30 -9.20 -12.81
C SER A 116 2.59 -10.02 -12.88
N ASP A 117 2.62 -11.17 -12.19
CA ASP A 117 3.75 -12.10 -12.25
C ASP A 117 3.99 -12.64 -13.66
N ALA A 118 2.93 -12.81 -14.45
CA ALA A 118 3.04 -13.19 -15.86
C ALA A 118 3.74 -12.12 -16.69
N GLU A 119 3.35 -10.84 -16.53
CA GLU A 119 4.01 -9.72 -17.20
C GLU A 119 5.48 -9.58 -16.78
N LEU A 120 5.77 -9.72 -15.47
CA LEU A 120 7.15 -9.69 -14.96
C LEU A 120 7.99 -10.85 -15.52
N SER A 121 7.42 -12.05 -15.59
CA SER A 121 8.09 -13.24 -16.14
C SER A 121 8.40 -13.07 -17.63
N ALA A 122 7.44 -12.54 -18.40
CA ALA A 122 7.64 -12.25 -19.82
C ALA A 122 8.74 -11.19 -20.05
N LEU A 123 8.76 -10.11 -19.26
CA LEU A 123 9.80 -9.09 -19.35
C LEU A 123 11.19 -9.62 -19.00
N ARG A 124 11.29 -10.49 -17.97
CA ARG A 124 12.56 -11.14 -17.61
C ARG A 124 13.08 -12.07 -18.71
N ALA A 125 12.18 -12.73 -19.45
CA ALA A 125 12.55 -13.58 -20.57
C ALA A 125 13.05 -12.75 -21.77
N GLN A 126 12.49 -11.56 -22.01
CA GLN A 126 12.92 -10.65 -23.08
C GLN A 126 14.26 -9.95 -22.82
N ALA A 127 14.65 -9.82 -21.55
CA ALA A 127 15.91 -9.18 -21.15
C ALA A 127 17.12 -10.13 -21.16
N ARG A 128 16.94 -11.38 -21.60
CA ARG A 128 18.00 -12.39 -21.78
C ARG A 128 18.35 -12.50 -23.26
#